data_AF-A0A4U0VBC9-F1
#
_entry.id   AF-A0A4U0VBC9-F1
#
_cell.length_a   1.000
_cell.length_b   1.000
_cell.length_c   1.000
_cell.angle_alpha   90.00
_cell.angle_beta   90.00
_cell.angle_gamma   90.00
#
_symmetry.space_group_name_H-M   'P 1'
#
loop_
_entity.id
_entity.type
_entity.pdbx_description
1 polymer ?
#
loop_
_entity_poly.entity_id
_entity_poly.type
_entity_poly.pdbx_seq_one_letter_code
_entity_poly.pdbx_strand_id
1 'polypeptide(L)'
;MAVGKNKRFSKGKKGLKKRTDPFARKDWFSIKAPSTFNIRDVGKTLVNRSTGLKNANDALKGRIFEVSLADLQKDEDHAFRKVKLRVDEVQGKNCLTNFHGLDFTSDKLRSLVRKWQTLIEANVVVKTTDDYLLRLFCIAFTKRRPNQIKKTTYARSSQIRAIRKKMTDIMSREASACTLSQLTTKLIPEVIGREIEKSTQGIYPLQNVHVRKVKLLKQPKFDLGNLLSLHGESTTDDSGQKVENRDFKEPEIQESHPSDRQISKAIMAPKDLNFITGNKNKLAEVQAILSPTAVNLRSQAIDLPELQGTIEEISTDKARKAAERVQGPVLVEDTCLCFNAFNELPGPYVKWFLQALGVQQFHKLLAGFDDKSAQAVCTFAYCEGPGHEPMVFQGRTDGKIVPARGPTDFGWDACFEYEGQTYAEMPKEEKNKISHRGRALAKLVEWLKQEV
;
A
#
# COMPACT_ATOMS: atom_id res chain seq x y z
N MET A 1 91.26 13.72 18.19
CA MET A 1 90.48 12.90 19.13
C MET A 1 88.99 13.06 18.85
N ALA A 2 88.33 11.92 18.62
CA ALA A 2 86.89 11.64 18.57
C ALA A 2 85.88 12.72 18.10
N VAL A 3 85.50 12.66 16.82
CA VAL A 3 84.22 13.17 16.31
C VAL A 3 83.13 12.16 16.71
N GLY A 4 82.35 12.48 17.75
CA GLY A 4 81.26 11.64 18.26
C GLY A 4 80.13 11.49 17.24
N LYS A 5 79.95 10.27 16.72
CA LYS A 5 78.81 9.89 15.89
C LYS A 5 77.53 9.89 16.74
N ASN A 6 76.72 10.95 16.63
CA ASN A 6 75.33 10.92 17.08
C ASN A 6 74.59 9.81 16.29
N LYS A 7 74.20 8.74 16.98
CA LYS A 7 73.24 7.75 16.45
C LYS A 7 71.95 8.49 16.13
N ARG A 8 71.72 8.80 14.85
CA ARG A 8 70.40 9.14 14.32
C ARG A 8 69.46 7.99 14.67
N PHE A 9 68.60 8.17 15.67
CA PHE A 9 67.41 7.35 15.82
C PHE A 9 66.66 7.42 14.49
N SER A 10 66.56 6.29 13.80
CA SER A 10 65.77 6.20 12.58
C SER A 10 64.34 6.59 12.96
N LYS A 11 63.80 7.63 12.31
CA LYS A 11 62.36 7.91 12.37
C LYS A 11 61.67 6.64 11.90
N GLY A 12 61.12 5.87 12.85
CA GLY A 12 60.32 4.70 12.54
C GLY A 12 59.29 5.11 11.49
N LYS A 13 59.20 4.35 10.40
CA LYS A 13 58.13 4.50 9.40
C LYS A 13 56.82 4.60 10.19
N LYS A 14 56.14 5.76 10.14
CA LYS A 14 54.76 5.89 10.63
C LYS A 14 53.99 4.78 9.90
N GLY A 15 53.66 3.71 10.63
CA GLY A 15 52.89 2.61 10.06
C GLY A 15 51.67 3.20 9.37
N LEU A 16 51.49 2.90 8.08
CA LEU A 16 50.23 3.20 7.42
C LEU A 16 49.14 2.58 8.31
N LYS A 17 48.29 3.42 8.92
CA LYS A 17 47.13 2.94 9.67
C LYS A 17 46.42 1.94 8.76
N LYS A 18 46.24 0.70 9.24
CA LYS A 18 45.45 -0.33 8.52
C LYS A 18 44.17 0.34 8.02
N ARG A 19 43.93 0.28 6.71
CA ARG A 19 42.69 0.78 6.10
C ARG A 19 41.56 -0.13 6.59
N THR A 20 40.88 0.29 7.66
CA THR A 20 39.64 -0.33 8.13
C THR A 20 38.50 0.14 7.24
N ASP A 21 37.57 -0.77 6.93
CA ASP A 21 36.35 -0.44 6.19
C ASP A 21 35.60 0.73 6.89
N PRO A 22 35.34 1.85 6.18
CA PRO A 22 34.54 2.95 6.70
C PRO A 22 33.13 2.55 7.15
N PHE A 23 32.52 1.51 6.56
CA PHE A 23 31.17 1.05 6.93
C PHE A 23 31.13 0.36 8.29
N ALA A 24 32.26 -0.25 8.73
CA ALA A 24 32.36 -0.88 10.05
C ALA A 24 32.23 0.11 11.21
N ARG A 25 32.35 1.43 10.96
CA ARG A 25 32.23 2.50 11.94
C ARG A 25 30.90 3.23 11.91
N LYS A 26 29.92 2.70 11.16
CA LYS A 26 28.61 3.33 10.99
C LYS A 26 27.54 2.59 11.77
N ASP A 27 26.58 3.35 12.25
CA ASP A 27 25.38 2.83 12.88
C ASP A 27 24.16 3.20 12.04
N TRP A 28 23.18 2.30 12.05
CA TRP A 28 21.93 2.43 11.32
C TRP A 28 20.83 3.00 12.23
N PHE A 29 20.09 3.94 11.68
CA PHE A 29 18.95 4.62 12.29
C PHE A 29 17.72 4.47 11.39
N SER A 30 16.55 4.30 12.00
CA SER A 30 15.26 4.23 11.33
C SER A 30 14.66 5.63 11.22
N ILE A 31 14.11 5.97 10.06
CA ILE A 31 13.48 7.27 9.81
C ILE A 31 11.98 7.12 10.06
N LYS A 32 11.45 7.91 11.00
CA LYS A 32 10.04 7.87 11.39
C LYS A 32 9.30 9.11 10.87
N ALA A 33 8.27 8.91 10.08
CA ALA A 33 7.34 9.96 9.65
C ALA A 33 6.36 10.34 10.78
N PRO A 34 5.82 11.58 10.75
CA PRO A 34 4.70 12.03 11.58
C PRO A 34 3.49 11.11 11.52
N SER A 35 2.64 11.15 12.55
CA SER A 35 1.35 10.45 12.59
C SER A 35 0.33 10.96 11.57
N THR A 36 0.62 12.08 10.88
CA THR A 36 -0.19 12.58 9.77
C THR A 36 -0.17 11.67 8.54
N PHE A 37 0.79 10.76 8.45
CA PHE A 37 0.93 9.79 7.36
C PHE A 37 0.61 8.38 7.87
N ASN A 38 0.03 7.54 7.01
CA ASN A 38 -0.33 6.17 7.36
C ASN A 38 0.91 5.30 7.65
N ILE A 39 1.92 5.39 6.80
CA ILE A 39 3.19 4.67 6.99
C ILE A 39 4.16 5.55 7.77
N ARG A 40 4.47 5.11 8.99
CA ARG A 40 5.47 5.78 9.84
C ARG A 40 6.90 5.38 9.53
N ASP A 41 7.13 4.15 9.07
CA ASP A 41 8.46 3.66 8.75
C ASP A 41 8.87 4.00 7.32
N VAL A 42 9.68 5.05 7.19
CA VAL A 42 10.07 5.60 5.87
C VAL A 42 11.28 4.87 5.29
N GLY A 43 12.23 4.48 6.14
CA GLY A 43 13.47 3.86 5.69
C GLY A 43 14.57 3.92 6.74
N LYS A 44 15.81 3.69 6.29
CA LYS A 44 16.99 3.67 7.15
C LYS A 44 18.05 4.66 6.68
N THR A 45 18.76 5.28 7.61
CA THR A 45 19.92 6.12 7.35
C THR A 45 21.10 5.66 8.19
N LEU A 46 22.30 5.82 7.65
CA LEU A 46 23.55 5.51 8.36
C LEU A 46 24.30 6.80 8.71
N VAL A 47 24.95 6.80 9.86
CA VAL A 47 25.85 7.86 10.30
C VAL A 47 27.07 7.25 10.98
N ASN A 48 28.17 7.98 11.03
CA ASN A 48 29.34 7.53 11.78
C ASN A 48 28.99 7.47 13.28
N ARG A 49 29.51 6.46 13.97
CA ARG A 49 29.44 6.38 15.44
C ARG A 49 29.99 7.64 16.08
N SER A 50 29.35 8.05 17.17
CA SER A 50 29.83 9.15 18.00
C SER A 50 31.27 8.87 18.44
N THR A 51 32.19 9.77 18.11
CA THR A 51 33.62 9.63 18.41
C THR A 51 34.20 10.97 18.85
N GLY A 52 34.70 11.03 20.09
CA GLY A 52 35.21 12.26 20.69
C GLY A 52 34.16 13.36 20.69
N LEU A 53 34.48 14.50 20.06
CA LEU A 53 33.61 15.69 19.98
C LEU A 53 32.55 15.61 18.86
N LYS A 54 32.56 14.57 18.03
CA LYS A 54 31.59 14.42 16.93
C LYS A 54 30.47 13.50 17.37
N ASN A 55 29.29 14.07 17.60
CA ASN A 55 28.09 13.33 17.93
C ASN A 55 27.35 12.88 16.67
N ALA A 56 26.89 11.63 16.66
CA ALA A 56 26.06 11.07 15.60
C ALA A 56 24.71 11.81 15.47
N ASN A 57 24.11 12.19 16.60
CA ASN A 57 22.79 12.84 16.62
C ASN A 57 22.83 14.20 15.93
N ASP A 58 23.86 15.01 16.18
CA ASP A 58 24.03 16.32 15.56
C ASP A 58 24.23 16.21 14.04
N ALA A 59 24.86 15.12 13.58
CA ALA A 59 25.04 14.84 12.16
C ALA A 59 23.78 14.25 11.48
N LEU A 60 22.79 13.80 12.25
CA LEU A 60 21.49 13.32 11.78
C LEU A 60 20.45 14.45 11.75
N LYS A 61 20.43 15.30 12.77
CA LYS A 61 19.55 16.47 12.83
C LYS A 61 19.77 17.38 11.62
N GLY A 62 18.68 17.90 11.06
CA GLY A 62 18.70 18.76 9.88
C GLY A 62 18.85 18.02 8.54
N ARG A 63 19.05 16.70 8.51
CA ARG A 63 18.92 15.94 7.25
C ARG A 63 17.50 16.03 6.73
N ILE A 64 17.38 16.20 5.42
CA ILE A 64 16.09 16.25 4.72
C ILE A 64 15.99 15.02 3.82
N PHE A 65 14.94 14.24 4.04
CA PHE A 65 14.58 13.10 3.22
C PHE A 65 13.45 13.49 2.28
N GLU A 66 13.57 13.14 1.01
CA GLU A 66 12.55 13.34 0.00
C GLU A 66 11.94 11.98 -0.33
N VAL A 67 10.64 11.84 -0.06
CA VAL A 67 9.91 10.57 -0.12
C VAL A 67 8.67 10.76 -0.99
N SER A 68 8.27 9.74 -1.74
CA SER A 68 7.00 9.78 -2.46
C SER A 68 5.82 9.79 -1.47
N LEU A 69 4.78 10.55 -1.76
CA LEU A 69 3.56 10.51 -0.96
C LEU A 69 2.84 9.15 -1.08
N ALA A 70 3.02 8.45 -2.21
CA ALA A 70 2.50 7.10 -2.38
C ALA A 70 3.09 6.14 -1.34
N ASP A 71 4.40 6.21 -1.10
CA ASP A 71 5.09 5.38 -0.10
C ASP A 71 4.67 5.73 1.34
N LEU A 72 4.15 6.93 1.59
CA LEU A 72 3.68 7.35 2.91
C LEU A 72 2.21 7.00 3.16
N GLN A 73 1.40 6.85 2.10
CA GLN A 73 -0.05 6.66 2.20
C GLN A 73 -0.56 5.31 1.67
N LYS A 74 0.29 4.55 0.95
CA LYS A 74 -0.07 3.37 0.15
C LYS A 74 -1.07 3.67 -0.96
N ASP A 75 -0.93 4.83 -1.60
CA ASP A 75 -1.82 5.28 -2.68
C ASP A 75 -1.00 5.76 -3.89
N GLU A 76 -1.07 4.99 -4.97
CA GLU A 76 -0.34 5.24 -6.22
C GLU A 76 -0.80 6.51 -6.96
N ASP A 77 -2.04 6.97 -6.72
CA ASP A 77 -2.55 8.22 -7.34
C ASP A 77 -1.73 9.44 -6.87
N HIS A 78 -1.00 9.30 -5.76
CA HIS A 78 -0.17 10.34 -5.18
C HIS A 78 1.33 10.19 -5.48
N ALA A 79 1.74 9.24 -6.34
CA ALA A 79 3.15 8.94 -6.62
C ALA A 79 3.97 10.13 -7.16
N PHE A 80 3.33 11.07 -7.85
CA PHE A 80 4.00 12.24 -8.41
C PHE A 80 4.31 13.34 -7.37
N ARG A 81 3.89 13.17 -6.12
CA ARG A 81 4.06 14.16 -5.05
C ARG A 81 5.19 13.71 -4.15
N LYS A 82 6.18 14.58 -3.96
CA LYS A 82 7.34 14.34 -3.12
C LYS A 82 7.23 15.17 -1.87
N VAL A 83 7.24 14.49 -0.73
CA VAL A 83 7.21 15.11 0.60
C VAL A 83 8.65 15.20 1.10
N LYS A 84 9.01 16.35 1.66
CA LYS A 84 10.29 16.58 2.32
C LYS A 84 10.09 16.50 3.82
N LEU A 85 10.77 15.56 4.45
CA LEU A 85 10.76 15.32 5.88
C LEU A 85 12.13 15.66 6.46
N ARG A 86 12.20 16.61 7.39
CA ARG A 86 13.44 17.01 8.07
C ARG A 86 13.54 16.29 9.41
N VAL A 87 14.71 15.75 9.74
CA VAL A 87 14.98 15.24 11.10
C VAL A 87 15.14 16.40 12.06
N ASP A 88 14.25 16.49 13.04
CA ASP A 88 14.33 17.51 14.09
C ASP A 88 14.94 16.92 15.38
N GLU A 89 14.62 15.66 15.73
CA GLU A 89 15.16 14.99 16.91
C GLU A 89 15.52 13.52 16.64
N VAL A 90 16.43 12.96 17.45
CA VAL A 90 16.81 11.54 17.40
C VAL A 90 16.56 10.90 18.75
N GLN A 91 15.72 9.87 18.80
CA GLN A 91 15.41 9.08 19.99
C GLN A 91 15.92 7.65 19.84
N GLY A 92 16.95 7.29 20.61
CA GLY A 92 17.62 6.00 20.46
C GLY A 92 18.13 5.81 19.02
N LYS A 93 17.56 4.83 18.30
CA LYS A 93 17.85 4.58 16.88
C LYS A 93 16.79 5.14 15.92
N ASN A 94 15.82 5.90 16.41
CA ASN A 94 14.76 6.49 15.60
C ASN A 94 15.04 7.97 15.34
N CYS A 95 14.98 8.38 14.08
CA CYS A 95 15.01 9.77 13.64
C CYS A 95 13.57 10.27 13.50
N LEU A 96 13.14 11.16 14.40
CA LEU A 96 11.83 11.80 14.36
C LEU A 96 11.86 12.94 13.35
N THR A 97 10.95 12.89 12.38
CA THR A 97 10.92 13.84 11.27
C THR A 97 9.69 14.72 11.29
N ASN A 98 9.84 15.95 10.83
CA ASN A 98 8.76 16.91 10.68
C ASN A 98 8.60 17.33 9.21
N PHE A 99 7.41 17.81 8.84
CA PHE A 99 7.15 18.30 7.49
C PHE A 99 8.01 19.53 7.18
N HIS A 100 8.78 19.45 6.10
CA HIS A 100 9.67 20.54 5.66
C HIS A 100 9.23 21.15 4.32
N GLY A 101 8.55 20.39 3.48
CA GLY A 101 8.06 20.91 2.21
C GLY A 101 7.44 19.84 1.33
N LEU A 102 6.93 20.29 0.18
CA LEU A 102 6.29 19.45 -0.81
C LEU A 102 6.72 19.92 -2.19
N ASP A 103 6.96 19.00 -3.12
CA ASP A 103 7.27 19.30 -4.51
C ASP A 103 6.65 18.26 -5.43
N PHE A 104 6.56 18.57 -6.72
CA PHE A 104 6.13 17.59 -7.73
C PHE A 104 7.33 16.89 -8.35
N THR A 105 7.11 15.69 -8.89
CA THR A 105 8.05 15.06 -9.82
C THR A 105 8.10 15.84 -11.14
N SER A 106 9.26 15.83 -11.80
CA SER A 106 9.48 16.62 -13.00
C SER A 106 8.66 16.13 -14.20
N ASP A 107 8.44 14.82 -14.30
CA ASP A 107 7.62 14.15 -15.30
C ASP A 107 6.15 14.59 -15.21
N LYS A 108 5.56 14.63 -14.00
CA LYS A 108 4.19 15.11 -13.83
C LYS A 108 4.05 16.58 -14.20
N LEU A 109 4.98 17.43 -13.78
CA LEU A 109 4.93 18.85 -14.15
C LEU A 109 5.01 19.03 -15.67
N ARG A 110 5.88 18.27 -16.34
CA ARG A 110 6.02 18.28 -17.81
C ARG A 110 4.78 17.71 -18.52
N SER A 111 4.09 16.73 -17.95
CA SER A 111 2.90 16.12 -18.56
C SER A 111 1.65 17.01 -18.47
N LEU A 112 1.57 17.86 -17.45
CA LEU A 112 0.49 18.85 -17.25
C LEU A 112 0.61 20.05 -18.21
N VAL A 113 1.84 20.51 -18.46
CA VAL A 113 2.10 21.69 -19.31
C VAL A 113 1.98 21.32 -20.80
N ARG A 114 0.78 21.48 -21.34
CA ARG A 114 0.45 21.26 -22.76
C ARG A 114 0.09 22.56 -23.48
N LYS A 115 0.21 22.56 -24.82
CA LYS A 115 -0.24 23.65 -25.69
C LYS A 115 -1.77 23.80 -25.67
N TRP A 116 -2.27 24.95 -26.15
CA TRP A 116 -3.70 25.24 -26.38
C TRP A 116 -4.57 25.45 -25.14
N GLN A 117 -3.95 25.64 -23.98
CA GLN A 117 -4.58 26.02 -22.72
C GLN A 117 -3.75 27.12 -22.04
N THR A 118 -4.37 27.91 -21.18
CA THR A 118 -3.65 28.90 -20.36
C THR A 118 -3.14 28.24 -19.09
N LEU A 119 -1.86 28.43 -18.78
CA LEU A 119 -1.27 28.13 -17.47
C LEU A 119 -1.48 29.33 -16.54
N ILE A 120 -2.02 29.07 -15.35
CA ILE A 120 -2.25 30.06 -14.31
C ILE A 120 -1.45 29.66 -13.07
N GLU A 121 -0.49 30.49 -12.71
CA GLU A 121 0.33 30.35 -11.52
C GLU A 121 -0.01 31.41 -10.47
N ALA A 122 -0.03 31.00 -9.21
CA ALA A 122 -0.14 31.87 -8.05
C ALA A 122 0.84 31.40 -6.96
N ASN A 123 1.36 32.33 -6.18
CA ASN A 123 2.13 32.03 -4.99
C ASN A 123 1.71 32.95 -3.85
N VAL A 124 1.85 32.46 -2.62
CA VAL A 124 1.56 33.23 -1.42
C VAL A 124 2.55 32.84 -0.32
N VAL A 125 2.95 33.82 0.47
CA VAL A 125 3.69 33.59 1.72
C VAL A 125 2.70 33.75 2.86
N VAL A 126 2.59 32.74 3.70
CA VAL A 126 1.61 32.66 4.78
C VAL A 126 2.28 32.14 6.04
N LYS A 127 1.88 32.69 7.17
CA LYS A 127 2.28 32.24 8.50
C LYS A 127 1.17 31.36 9.06
N THR A 128 1.49 30.16 9.52
CA THR A 128 0.54 29.25 10.19
C THR A 128 0.32 29.69 11.65
N THR A 129 -0.64 29.07 12.32
CA THR A 129 -0.96 29.35 13.74
C THR A 129 0.19 28.99 14.71
N ASP A 130 1.00 28.01 14.34
CA ASP A 130 2.20 27.54 15.05
C ASP A 130 3.49 28.23 14.56
N ASP A 131 3.37 29.42 13.96
CA ASP A 131 4.49 30.30 13.61
C ASP A 131 5.45 29.82 12.51
N TYR A 132 5.06 28.82 11.71
CA TYR A 132 5.79 28.45 10.51
C TYR A 132 5.48 29.42 9.37
N LEU A 133 6.53 29.98 8.75
CA LEU A 133 6.39 30.80 7.56
C LEU A 133 6.59 29.93 6.32
N LEU A 134 5.52 29.75 5.55
CA LEU A 134 5.50 28.90 4.37
C LEU A 134 5.27 29.72 3.10
N ARG A 135 5.83 29.26 1.98
CA ARG A 135 5.51 29.75 0.64
C ARG A 135 4.85 28.65 -0.16
N LEU A 136 3.57 28.85 -0.46
CA LEU A 136 2.75 27.95 -1.27
C LEU A 136 2.81 28.40 -2.73
N PHE A 137 2.93 27.44 -3.65
CA PHE A 137 2.83 27.65 -5.09
C PHE A 137 1.70 26.79 -5.62
N CYS A 138 0.77 27.41 -6.33
CA CYS A 138 -0.35 26.73 -6.96
C CYS A 138 -0.30 26.90 -8.48
N ILE A 139 -0.64 25.83 -9.19
CA ILE A 139 -0.79 25.79 -10.63
C ILE A 139 -2.21 25.38 -10.99
N ALA A 140 -2.73 25.93 -12.07
CA ALA A 140 -3.99 25.55 -12.65
C ALA A 140 -3.94 25.72 -14.17
N PHE A 141 -4.78 24.95 -14.87
CA PHE A 141 -4.94 25.05 -16.32
C PHE A 141 -6.41 25.28 -16.67
N THR A 142 -6.67 26.01 -17.75
CA THR A 142 -8.03 26.20 -18.25
C THR A 142 -8.59 24.89 -18.82
N LYS A 143 -9.82 24.54 -18.42
CA LYS A 143 -10.51 23.32 -18.85
C LYS A 143 -11.28 23.55 -20.16
N ARG A 144 -11.09 22.64 -21.12
CA ARG A 144 -11.84 22.63 -22.38
C ARG A 144 -13.29 22.24 -22.10
N ARG A 145 -14.26 22.94 -22.70
CA ARG A 145 -15.68 22.56 -22.57
C ARG A 145 -16.02 21.40 -23.52
N PRO A 146 -16.95 20.49 -23.17
CA PRO A 146 -17.31 19.35 -24.03
C PRO A 146 -17.70 19.73 -25.47
N ASN A 147 -18.50 20.80 -25.62
CA ASN A 147 -19.01 21.25 -26.93
C ASN A 147 -18.15 22.35 -27.56
N GLN A 148 -16.87 22.45 -27.20
CA GLN A 148 -16.00 23.51 -27.69
C GLN A 148 -15.38 23.16 -29.05
N ILE A 149 -15.80 23.88 -30.09
CA ILE A 149 -15.27 23.76 -31.46
C ILE A 149 -13.83 24.27 -31.56
N LYS A 150 -13.52 25.40 -30.89
CA LYS A 150 -12.16 25.97 -30.90
C LYS A 150 -11.16 25.03 -30.27
N LYS A 151 -10.03 24.80 -30.95
CA LYS A 151 -8.90 24.02 -30.44
C LYS A 151 -8.27 24.65 -29.19
N THR A 152 -8.28 25.99 -29.10
CA THR A 152 -7.67 26.74 -28.01
C THR A 152 -8.67 27.10 -26.92
N THR A 153 -8.20 27.00 -25.68
CA THR A 153 -8.96 27.34 -24.48
C THR A 153 -8.14 28.39 -23.71
N TYR A 154 -8.21 29.64 -24.14
CA TYR A 154 -7.44 30.71 -23.51
C TYR A 154 -8.33 31.63 -22.68
N ALA A 155 -7.89 31.89 -21.44
CA ALA A 155 -8.51 32.90 -20.58
C ALA A 155 -7.98 34.29 -20.91
N ARG A 156 -8.83 35.32 -20.81
CA ARG A 156 -8.41 36.71 -20.98
C ARG A 156 -7.53 37.15 -19.80
N SER A 157 -6.65 38.13 -20.01
CA SER A 157 -5.74 38.64 -18.97
C SER A 157 -6.46 39.10 -17.69
N SER A 158 -7.66 39.70 -17.82
CA SER A 158 -8.50 40.08 -16.67
C SER A 158 -9.00 38.88 -15.87
N GLN A 159 -9.42 37.81 -16.56
CA GLN A 159 -9.84 36.56 -15.94
C GLN A 159 -8.67 35.88 -15.22
N ILE A 160 -7.48 35.85 -15.83
CA ILE A 160 -6.26 35.30 -15.21
C ILE A 160 -5.94 36.05 -13.90
N ARG A 161 -6.00 37.39 -13.89
CA ARG A 161 -5.79 38.19 -12.67
C ARG A 161 -6.83 37.91 -11.59
N ALA A 162 -8.11 37.79 -11.97
CA ALA A 162 -9.18 37.48 -11.04
C ALA A 162 -9.04 36.07 -10.43
N ILE A 163 -8.65 35.08 -11.24
CA ILE A 163 -8.37 33.71 -10.79
C ILE A 163 -7.18 33.70 -9.83
N ARG A 164 -6.07 34.36 -10.18
CA ARG A 164 -4.88 34.46 -9.30
C ARG A 164 -5.23 35.07 -7.94
N LYS A 165 -6.05 36.12 -7.91
CA LYS A 165 -6.52 36.72 -6.65
C LYS A 165 -7.29 35.71 -5.79
N LYS A 166 -8.24 34.96 -6.38
CA LYS A 166 -8.95 33.90 -5.65
C LYS A 166 -8.02 32.79 -5.15
N MET A 167 -7.04 32.38 -5.96
CA MET A 167 -6.04 31.38 -5.57
C MET A 167 -5.23 31.85 -4.36
N THR A 168 -4.75 33.09 -4.36
CA THR A 168 -3.98 33.64 -3.23
C THR A 168 -4.82 33.78 -1.98
N ASP A 169 -6.06 34.25 -2.11
CA ASP A 169 -6.96 34.47 -0.98
C ASP A 169 -7.32 33.14 -0.29
N ILE A 170 -7.66 32.10 -1.06
CA ILE A 170 -7.99 30.77 -0.53
C ILE A 170 -6.76 30.12 0.11
N MET A 171 -5.61 30.13 -0.56
CA MET A 171 -4.38 29.59 0.03
C MET A 171 -4.00 30.30 1.34
N SER A 172 -4.16 31.63 1.39
CA SER A 172 -3.87 32.41 2.60
C SER A 172 -4.83 32.07 3.73
N ARG A 173 -6.13 32.01 3.45
CA ARG A 173 -7.17 31.69 4.45
C ARG A 173 -7.00 30.28 5.02
N GLU A 174 -6.83 29.28 4.15
CA GLU A 174 -6.72 27.88 4.58
C GLU A 174 -5.44 27.60 5.39
N ALA A 175 -4.32 28.24 5.04
CA ALA A 175 -3.05 28.02 5.70
C ALA A 175 -2.86 28.85 6.98
N SER A 176 -3.42 30.07 7.05
CA SER A 176 -3.34 30.90 8.26
C SER A 176 -4.20 30.38 9.41
N ALA A 177 -5.29 29.68 9.10
CA ALA A 177 -6.21 29.13 10.10
C ALA A 177 -5.75 27.78 10.70
N CYS A 178 -4.70 27.15 10.16
CA CYS A 178 -4.28 25.81 10.53
C CYS A 178 -2.89 25.78 11.18
N THR A 179 -2.59 24.72 11.92
CA THR A 179 -1.22 24.34 12.29
C THR A 179 -0.51 23.68 11.11
N LEU A 180 0.81 23.51 11.17
CA LEU A 180 1.56 22.82 10.12
C LEU A 180 1.07 21.38 9.89
N SER A 181 0.72 20.68 10.98
CA SER A 181 0.19 19.32 10.93
C SER A 181 -1.16 19.27 10.19
N GLN A 182 -2.11 20.13 10.59
CA GLN A 182 -3.41 20.24 9.93
C GLN A 182 -3.30 20.65 8.46
N LEU A 183 -2.38 21.56 8.14
CA LEU A 183 -2.12 21.95 6.76
C LEU A 183 -1.61 20.77 5.93
N THR A 184 -0.72 19.94 6.49
CA THR A 184 -0.24 18.71 5.84
C THR A 184 -1.40 17.76 5.53
N THR A 185 -2.31 17.55 6.48
CA THR A 185 -3.52 16.73 6.27
C THR A 185 -4.42 17.28 5.18
N LYS A 186 -4.51 18.61 4.99
CA LYS A 186 -5.25 19.22 3.87
C LYS A 186 -4.53 19.09 2.52
N LEU A 187 -3.19 19.09 2.53
CA LEU A 187 -2.37 19.00 1.32
C LEU A 187 -2.42 17.61 0.68
N ILE A 188 -2.48 16.53 1.47
CA ILE A 188 -2.52 15.14 1.00
C ILE A 188 -3.69 14.89 0.01
N PRO A 189 -4.96 15.04 0.41
CA PRO A 189 -6.14 14.84 -0.47
C PRO A 189 -6.46 16.03 -1.40
N GLU A 190 -5.58 17.04 -1.48
CA GLU A 190 -5.74 18.22 -2.34
C GLU A 190 -6.96 19.12 -2.04
N VAL A 191 -7.38 19.24 -0.78
CA VAL A 191 -8.58 20.03 -0.41
C VAL A 191 -8.51 21.47 -0.93
N ILE A 192 -7.34 22.11 -0.80
CA ILE A 192 -7.10 23.48 -1.29
C ILE A 192 -7.29 23.57 -2.81
N GLY A 193 -6.84 22.57 -3.56
CA GLY A 193 -6.96 22.55 -5.03
C GLY A 193 -8.42 22.48 -5.47
N ARG A 194 -9.21 21.58 -4.85
CA ARG A 194 -10.64 21.42 -5.12
C ARG A 194 -11.45 22.66 -4.78
N GLU A 195 -11.11 23.35 -3.69
CA GLU A 195 -11.78 24.60 -3.31
C GLU A 195 -11.48 25.73 -4.30
N ILE A 196 -10.23 25.84 -4.76
CA ILE A 196 -9.87 26.79 -5.81
C ILE A 196 -10.65 26.49 -7.10
N GLU A 197 -10.76 25.22 -7.51
CA GLU A 197 -11.53 24.84 -8.70
C GLU A 197 -13.01 25.26 -8.59
N LYS A 198 -13.66 24.95 -7.46
CA LYS A 198 -15.06 25.30 -7.21
C LYS A 198 -15.29 26.82 -7.21
N SER A 199 -14.42 27.59 -6.54
CA SER A 199 -14.57 29.04 -6.41
C SER A 199 -14.30 29.81 -7.71
N THR A 200 -13.51 29.23 -8.63
CA THR A 200 -13.11 29.87 -9.89
C THR A 200 -13.99 29.48 -11.07
N GLN A 201 -14.85 28.47 -10.92
CA GLN A 201 -15.77 27.98 -11.95
C GLN A 201 -16.67 29.08 -12.55
N GLY A 202 -17.07 30.07 -11.75
CA GLY A 202 -17.85 31.24 -12.22
C GLY A 202 -17.07 32.23 -13.08
N ILE A 203 -15.73 32.22 -13.06
CA ILE A 203 -14.87 33.06 -13.89
C ILE A 203 -14.47 32.32 -15.16
N TYR A 204 -13.87 31.14 -14.98
CA TYR A 204 -13.43 30.25 -16.05
C TYR A 204 -13.26 28.84 -15.48
N PRO A 205 -13.74 27.77 -16.15
CA PRO A 205 -13.55 26.41 -15.66
C PRO A 205 -12.07 26.01 -15.70
N LEU A 206 -11.56 25.48 -14.59
CA LEU A 206 -10.17 25.02 -14.45
C LEU A 206 -10.09 23.49 -14.39
N GLN A 207 -8.89 22.96 -14.60
CA GLN A 207 -8.53 21.56 -14.44
C GLN A 207 -7.11 21.47 -13.87
N ASN A 208 -6.79 20.34 -13.24
CA ASN A 208 -5.47 20.05 -12.66
C ASN A 208 -4.99 21.19 -11.74
N VAL A 209 -5.87 21.58 -10.80
CA VAL A 209 -5.59 22.63 -9.83
C VAL A 209 -4.88 22.02 -8.64
N HIS A 210 -3.58 22.29 -8.52
CA HIS A 210 -2.76 21.68 -7.48
C HIS A 210 -1.88 22.70 -6.75
N VAL A 211 -1.63 22.46 -5.47
CA VAL A 211 -0.51 23.06 -4.75
C VAL A 211 0.76 22.31 -5.18
N ARG A 212 1.47 22.85 -6.18
CA ARG A 212 2.63 22.16 -6.78
C ARG A 212 3.85 22.12 -5.88
N LYS A 213 3.98 23.10 -5.00
CA LYS A 213 5.18 23.27 -4.18
C LYS A 213 4.87 24.01 -2.89
N VAL A 214 5.44 23.53 -1.80
CA VAL A 214 5.44 24.16 -0.49
C VAL A 214 6.89 24.30 -0.05
N LYS A 215 7.31 25.53 0.24
CA LYS A 215 8.61 25.82 0.82
C LYS A 215 8.44 26.34 2.23
N LEU A 216 9.17 25.77 3.17
CA LEU A 216 9.31 26.33 4.49
C LEU A 216 10.41 27.40 4.47
N LEU A 217 10.07 28.63 4.86
CA LEU A 217 10.97 29.79 4.86
C LEU A 217 11.56 30.03 6.25
N LYS A 218 10.73 29.95 7.29
CA LYS A 218 11.13 30.17 8.68
C LYS A 218 10.40 29.18 9.57
N GLN A 219 11.13 28.60 10.51
CA GLN A 219 10.58 27.74 11.57
C GLN A 219 10.52 28.54 12.88
N PRO A 220 9.54 28.24 13.75
CA PRO A 220 9.56 28.71 15.13
C PRO A 220 10.73 28.10 15.91
N LYS A 221 10.90 28.51 17.16
CA LYS A 221 11.85 27.85 18.05
C LYS A 221 11.46 26.38 18.19
N PHE A 222 12.47 25.50 18.21
CA PHE A 222 12.25 24.07 18.37
C PHE A 222 11.56 23.78 19.70
N ASP A 223 10.48 23.02 19.63
CA ASP A 223 9.72 22.54 20.79
C ASP A 223 9.60 21.02 20.70
N LEU A 224 10.22 20.34 21.67
CA LEU A 224 10.23 18.90 21.75
C LEU A 224 8.83 18.34 22.03
N GLY A 225 8.00 19.02 22.82
CA GLY A 225 6.66 18.55 23.18
C GLY A 225 5.75 18.42 21.95
N ASN A 226 5.76 19.45 21.10
CA ASN A 226 5.01 19.44 19.85
C ASN A 226 5.48 18.32 18.91
N LEU A 227 6.80 18.10 18.80
CA LEU A 227 7.33 17.01 17.97
C LEU A 227 6.91 15.63 18.50
N LEU A 228 6.96 15.41 19.82
CA LEU A 228 6.56 14.14 20.42
C LEU A 228 5.06 13.89 20.26
N SER A 229 4.22 14.92 20.40
CA SER A 229 2.78 14.80 20.11
C SER A 229 2.53 14.43 18.65
N LEU A 230 3.35 14.93 17.72
CA LEU A 230 3.24 14.62 16.29
C LEU A 230 3.61 13.17 15.97
N HIS A 231 4.43 12.53 16.81
CA HIS A 231 4.78 11.11 16.67
C HIS A 231 4.01 10.20 17.63
N GLY A 232 3.18 10.76 18.52
CA GLY A 232 2.37 10.01 19.49
C GLY A 232 3.20 9.25 20.54
N GLU A 233 4.48 9.59 20.71
CA GLU A 233 5.39 8.91 21.63
C GLU A 233 5.48 9.69 22.95
N SER A 234 4.48 9.51 23.81
CA SER A 234 4.59 9.78 25.24
C SER A 234 5.02 8.48 25.94
N THR A 235 6.31 8.39 26.30
CA THR A 235 6.89 7.47 27.30
C THR A 235 6.22 6.10 27.42
N THR A 236 6.63 5.14 26.57
CA THR A 236 6.59 3.73 26.94
C THR A 236 7.85 3.06 26.42
N ASP A 237 8.77 2.81 27.35
CA ASP A 237 9.73 1.72 27.23
C ASP A 237 8.99 0.41 26.96
N ASP A 238 9.66 -0.43 26.17
CA ASP A 238 9.41 -1.84 25.87
C ASP A 238 8.46 -2.55 26.86
N SER A 239 7.16 -2.56 26.55
CA SER A 239 6.18 -3.46 27.15
C SER A 239 4.94 -3.55 26.25
N GLY A 240 4.40 -4.77 26.14
CA GLY A 240 3.46 -5.19 25.11
C GLY A 240 2.18 -4.36 24.96
N GLN A 241 1.50 -4.62 23.85
CA GLN A 241 0.18 -4.13 23.49
C GLN A 241 -0.77 -4.13 24.70
N LYS A 242 -1.13 -2.95 25.22
CA LYS A 242 -2.11 -2.79 26.30
C LYS A 242 -3.53 -2.90 25.74
N VAL A 243 -4.26 -3.89 26.24
CA VAL A 243 -5.72 -4.00 26.22
C VAL A 243 -6.28 -2.96 27.21
N GLU A 244 -7.33 -2.24 26.82
CA GLU A 244 -8.00 -1.26 27.69
C GLU A 244 -8.75 -1.95 28.84
N ASN A 245 -8.33 -1.70 30.09
CA ASN A 245 -9.13 -1.95 31.29
C ASN A 245 -10.21 -0.87 31.40
N ARG A 246 -11.47 -1.27 31.52
CA ARG A 246 -12.56 -0.42 32.02
C ARG A 246 -12.92 -0.88 33.43
N ASP A 247 -12.93 0.08 34.34
CA ASP A 247 -13.25 -0.08 35.75
C ASP A 247 -14.60 -0.77 35.98
N PHE A 248 -14.59 -1.73 36.89
CA PHE A 248 -15.76 -2.46 37.36
C PHE A 248 -16.57 -1.59 38.33
N LYS A 249 -17.84 -1.36 38.02
CA LYS A 249 -18.80 -0.71 38.93
C LYS A 249 -20.09 -1.54 38.93
N GLU A 250 -20.44 -2.08 40.11
CA GLU A 250 -21.66 -2.88 40.32
C GLU A 250 -22.92 -2.05 40.08
N PRO A 251 -23.92 -2.56 39.33
CA PRO A 251 -25.22 -1.91 39.22
C PRO A 251 -26.24 -2.50 40.21
N GLU A 252 -26.94 -1.59 40.90
CA GLU A 252 -28.15 -1.84 41.68
C GLU A 252 -29.32 -2.30 40.80
N ILE A 253 -30.25 -3.05 41.40
CA ILE A 253 -31.43 -3.63 40.77
C ILE A 253 -32.56 -2.58 40.68
N GLN A 254 -32.99 -2.22 39.48
CA GLN A 254 -34.31 -1.61 39.23
C GLN A 254 -34.93 -2.12 37.93
N GLU A 255 -36.20 -2.50 38.01
CA GLU A 255 -37.07 -2.97 36.92
C GLU A 255 -37.65 -1.81 36.10
N SER A 256 -37.82 -2.01 34.76
CA SER A 256 -39.09 -1.78 34.02
C SER A 256 -38.88 -1.71 32.49
N HIS A 257 -39.51 -2.65 31.76
CA HIS A 257 -40.28 -2.57 30.50
C HIS A 257 -39.90 -1.67 29.28
N PRO A 258 -40.41 -2.00 28.06
CA PRO A 258 -39.57 -2.31 26.91
C PRO A 258 -39.63 -1.26 25.79
N SER A 259 -38.48 -0.88 25.27
CA SER A 259 -38.27 -0.50 23.86
C SER A 259 -36.77 -0.38 23.62
N ASP A 260 -36.32 -0.76 22.43
CA ASP A 260 -34.94 -0.69 21.95
C ASP A 260 -33.97 -1.79 22.43
N ARG A 261 -34.23 -3.03 21.98
CA ARG A 261 -33.14 -3.96 21.67
C ARG A 261 -32.66 -3.72 20.24
N GLN A 262 -31.45 -3.18 20.11
CA GLN A 262 -30.67 -3.28 18.87
C GLN A 262 -30.35 -4.75 18.59
N ILE A 263 -30.80 -5.22 17.43
CA ILE A 263 -30.57 -6.58 16.92
C ILE A 263 -29.16 -6.61 16.29
N SER A 264 -28.28 -7.47 16.81
CA SER A 264 -27.09 -7.94 16.09
C SER A 264 -27.54 -8.74 14.87
N LYS A 265 -27.27 -8.25 13.65
CA LYS A 265 -27.55 -9.00 12.41
C LYS A 265 -26.62 -10.20 12.30
N ALA A 266 -27.19 -11.40 12.29
CA ALA A 266 -26.52 -12.62 11.83
C ALA A 266 -26.35 -12.55 10.30
N ILE A 267 -25.21 -13.01 9.78
CA ILE A 267 -24.91 -13.05 8.34
C ILE A 267 -25.59 -14.30 7.76
N MET A 268 -26.76 -14.13 7.14
CA MET A 268 -27.51 -15.26 6.57
C MET A 268 -26.85 -15.78 5.27
N ALA A 269 -26.85 -17.11 5.07
CA ALA A 269 -26.38 -17.70 3.81
C ALA A 269 -27.19 -17.19 2.61
N PRO A 270 -26.54 -16.85 1.47
CA PRO A 270 -27.23 -16.27 0.32
C PRO A 270 -28.06 -17.31 -0.43
N LYS A 271 -29.31 -16.97 -0.80
CA LYS A 271 -30.13 -17.80 -1.70
C LYS A 271 -29.63 -17.80 -3.15
N ASP A 272 -29.09 -16.68 -3.62
CA ASP A 272 -28.47 -16.54 -4.95
C ASP A 272 -26.99 -16.15 -4.79
N LEU A 273 -26.10 -16.89 -5.45
CA LEU A 273 -24.65 -16.68 -5.37
C LEU A 273 -24.04 -16.49 -6.75
N ASN A 274 -23.36 -15.36 -6.98
CA ASN A 274 -22.71 -15.07 -8.26
C ASN A 274 -21.26 -15.58 -8.24
N PHE A 275 -20.99 -16.65 -8.97
CA PHE A 275 -19.64 -17.16 -9.17
C PHE A 275 -18.93 -16.45 -10.32
N ILE A 276 -17.86 -15.73 -10.01
CA ILE A 276 -17.14 -14.92 -10.99
C ILE A 276 -16.00 -15.75 -11.59
N THR A 277 -16.28 -16.40 -12.71
CA THR A 277 -15.32 -17.21 -13.45
C THR A 277 -15.62 -17.21 -14.94
N GLY A 278 -14.57 -17.21 -15.76
CA GLY A 278 -14.66 -17.47 -17.20
C GLY A 278 -14.36 -18.93 -17.58
N ASN A 279 -13.94 -19.78 -16.62
CA ASN A 279 -13.47 -21.13 -16.91
C ASN A 279 -14.59 -22.16 -16.70
N LYS A 280 -15.01 -22.81 -17.79
CA LYS A 280 -16.10 -23.78 -17.81
C LYS A 280 -15.84 -25.00 -16.92
N ASN A 281 -14.58 -25.46 -16.83
CA ASN A 281 -14.23 -26.61 -16.01
C ASN A 281 -14.31 -26.28 -14.52
N LYS A 282 -13.88 -25.07 -14.12
CA LYS A 282 -14.03 -24.56 -12.75
C LYS A 282 -15.50 -24.48 -12.36
N LEU A 283 -16.33 -23.93 -13.25
CA LEU A 283 -17.77 -23.85 -13.03
C LEU A 283 -18.39 -25.24 -12.83
N ALA A 284 -18.05 -26.21 -13.69
CA ALA A 284 -18.59 -27.57 -13.60
C ALA A 284 -18.24 -28.25 -12.26
N GLU A 285 -17.00 -28.11 -11.79
CA GLU A 285 -16.58 -28.67 -10.49
C GLU A 285 -17.30 -28.02 -9.31
N VAL A 286 -17.40 -26.68 -9.29
CA VAL A 286 -18.10 -25.94 -8.23
C VAL A 286 -19.59 -26.26 -8.23
N GLN A 287 -20.22 -26.33 -9.40
CA GLN A 287 -21.63 -26.65 -9.54
C GLN A 287 -21.95 -28.08 -9.08
N ALA A 288 -21.09 -29.06 -9.41
CA ALA A 288 -21.27 -30.43 -8.95
C ALA A 288 -21.27 -30.52 -7.42
N ILE A 289 -20.35 -29.80 -6.76
CA ILE A 289 -20.19 -29.85 -5.30
C ILE A 289 -21.23 -29.00 -4.56
N LEU A 290 -21.70 -27.89 -5.14
CA LEU A 290 -22.75 -27.05 -4.57
C LEU A 290 -24.17 -27.54 -4.87
N SER A 291 -24.36 -28.47 -5.81
CA SER A 291 -25.67 -29.06 -6.14
C SER A 291 -26.48 -29.60 -4.95
N PRO A 292 -25.88 -30.11 -3.85
CA PRO A 292 -26.63 -30.56 -2.67
C PRO A 292 -27.04 -29.43 -1.72
N THR A 293 -26.67 -28.18 -2.00
CA THR A 293 -27.00 -27.00 -1.16
C THR A 293 -28.21 -26.25 -1.71
N ALA A 294 -28.88 -25.47 -0.86
CA ALA A 294 -30.05 -24.65 -1.26
C ALA A 294 -29.69 -23.37 -2.05
N VAL A 295 -28.42 -23.21 -2.44
CA VAL A 295 -27.88 -22.00 -3.08
C VAL A 295 -28.01 -22.07 -4.59
N ASN A 296 -28.61 -21.05 -5.20
CA ASN A 296 -28.69 -20.91 -6.65
C ASN A 296 -27.41 -20.25 -7.19
N LEU A 297 -26.55 -21.04 -7.86
CA LEU A 297 -25.28 -20.56 -8.41
C LEU A 297 -25.46 -19.93 -9.80
N ARG A 298 -25.09 -18.66 -9.95
CA ARG A 298 -25.07 -17.94 -11.24
C ARG A 298 -23.64 -17.68 -11.66
N SER A 299 -23.25 -18.08 -12.87
CA SER A 299 -21.90 -17.81 -13.38
C SER A 299 -21.86 -16.48 -14.12
N GLN A 300 -20.85 -15.65 -13.85
CA GLN A 300 -20.57 -14.44 -14.62
C GLN A 300 -19.08 -14.37 -14.97
N ALA A 301 -18.77 -14.08 -16.24
CA ALA A 301 -17.40 -13.83 -16.67
C ALA A 301 -17.14 -12.32 -16.63
N ILE A 302 -16.57 -11.85 -15.53
CA ILE A 302 -16.19 -10.44 -15.35
C ILE A 302 -14.68 -10.35 -15.37
N ASP A 303 -14.15 -9.50 -16.24
CA ASP A 303 -12.72 -9.16 -16.25
C ASP A 303 -12.45 -8.14 -15.14
N LEU A 304 -11.66 -8.55 -14.15
CA LEU A 304 -11.36 -7.76 -12.95
C LEU A 304 -9.84 -7.57 -12.85
N PRO A 305 -9.34 -6.36 -12.55
CA PRO A 305 -7.92 -6.14 -12.31
C PRO A 305 -7.44 -6.95 -11.09
N GLU A 306 -6.60 -7.95 -11.32
CA GLU A 306 -6.03 -8.79 -10.26
C GLU A 306 -4.86 -8.07 -9.57
N LEU A 307 -4.91 -8.00 -8.23
CA LEU A 307 -3.80 -7.52 -7.39
C LEU A 307 -2.56 -8.42 -7.58
N GLN A 308 -1.37 -7.88 -7.36
CA GLN A 308 -0.16 -8.67 -7.16
C GLN A 308 0.15 -8.68 -5.65
N GLY A 309 0.14 -9.86 -5.03
CA GLY A 309 0.31 -10.00 -3.58
C GLY A 309 0.29 -11.46 -3.15
N THR A 310 0.00 -11.70 -1.87
CA THR A 310 -0.16 -13.08 -1.36
C THR A 310 -1.45 -13.72 -1.87
N ILE A 311 -1.57 -15.04 -1.66
CA ILE A 311 -2.76 -15.82 -2.08
C ILE A 311 -4.03 -15.21 -1.48
N GLU A 312 -4.01 -14.87 -0.19
CA GLU A 312 -5.16 -14.34 0.54
C GLU A 312 -5.50 -12.90 0.12
N GLU A 313 -4.49 -12.05 -0.09
CA GLU A 313 -4.68 -10.66 -0.53
C GLU A 313 -5.34 -10.61 -1.91
N ILE A 314 -4.89 -11.46 -2.84
CA ILE A 314 -5.42 -11.53 -4.20
C ILE A 314 -6.89 -11.96 -4.18
N SER A 315 -7.22 -13.07 -3.49
CA SER A 315 -8.59 -13.57 -3.46
C SER A 315 -9.55 -12.60 -2.75
N THR A 316 -9.11 -11.95 -1.68
CA THR A 316 -9.91 -10.97 -0.94
C THR A 316 -10.18 -9.72 -1.79
N ASP A 317 -9.16 -9.15 -2.41
CA ASP A 317 -9.31 -7.98 -3.29
C ASP A 317 -10.19 -8.29 -4.51
N LYS A 318 -10.01 -9.47 -5.10
CA LYS A 318 -10.83 -9.96 -6.22
C LYS A 318 -12.30 -10.10 -5.82
N ALA A 319 -12.59 -10.64 -4.64
CA ALA A 319 -13.96 -10.74 -4.12
C ALA A 319 -14.57 -9.35 -3.88
N ARG A 320 -13.81 -8.42 -3.31
CA ARG A 320 -14.27 -7.04 -3.05
C ARG A 320 -14.63 -6.32 -4.34
N LYS A 321 -13.74 -6.34 -5.34
CA LYS A 321 -13.98 -5.74 -6.67
C LYS A 321 -15.14 -6.42 -7.41
N ALA A 322 -15.25 -7.74 -7.31
CA ALA A 322 -16.39 -8.48 -7.85
C ALA A 322 -17.71 -8.01 -7.22
N ALA A 323 -17.75 -7.88 -5.90
CA ALA A 323 -18.94 -7.44 -5.17
C ALA A 323 -19.35 -6.01 -5.55
N GLU A 324 -18.38 -5.09 -5.68
CA GLU A 324 -18.60 -3.73 -6.19
C GLU A 324 -19.20 -3.72 -7.60
N ARG A 325 -18.80 -4.66 -8.45
CA ARG A 325 -19.31 -4.71 -9.83
C ARG A 325 -20.69 -5.35 -9.94
N VAL A 326 -20.92 -6.43 -9.19
CA VAL A 326 -22.15 -7.23 -9.22
C VAL A 326 -23.25 -6.63 -8.35
N GLN A 327 -22.89 -5.80 -7.36
CA GLN A 327 -23.83 -5.19 -6.40
C GLN A 327 -24.63 -6.25 -5.62
N GLY A 328 -23.97 -7.33 -5.18
CA GLY A 328 -24.59 -8.41 -4.43
C GLY A 328 -23.60 -9.54 -4.08
N PRO A 329 -24.11 -10.69 -3.61
CA PRO A 329 -23.28 -11.79 -3.15
C PRO A 329 -22.43 -12.37 -4.27
N VAL A 330 -21.13 -12.48 -4.04
CA VAL A 330 -20.16 -13.01 -5.00
C VAL A 330 -19.30 -14.09 -4.38
N LEU A 331 -18.88 -15.03 -5.23
CA LEU A 331 -17.87 -16.03 -4.95
C LEU A 331 -16.80 -15.93 -6.03
N VAL A 332 -15.55 -15.87 -5.62
CA VAL A 332 -14.38 -15.91 -6.52
C VAL A 332 -13.48 -17.07 -6.12
N GLU A 333 -12.66 -17.56 -7.07
CA GLU A 333 -11.73 -18.66 -6.84
C GLU A 333 -10.38 -18.39 -7.49
N ASP A 334 -9.32 -18.55 -6.71
CA ASP A 334 -7.95 -18.53 -7.19
C ASP A 334 -7.26 -19.87 -6.94
N THR A 335 -6.58 -20.35 -7.97
CA THR A 335 -5.86 -21.63 -7.95
C THR A 335 -4.37 -21.34 -8.04
N CYS A 336 -3.63 -21.73 -7.01
CA CYS A 336 -2.20 -21.46 -6.89
C CYS A 336 -1.42 -22.77 -6.87
N LEU A 337 -0.18 -22.72 -7.36
CA LEU A 337 0.77 -23.82 -7.25
C LEU A 337 2.08 -23.31 -6.69
N CYS A 338 2.39 -23.73 -5.47
CA CYS A 338 3.47 -23.17 -4.66
C CYS A 338 4.63 -24.16 -4.64
N PHE A 339 5.83 -23.78 -5.08
CA PHE A 339 7.00 -24.64 -4.95
C PHE A 339 7.74 -24.30 -3.67
N ASN A 340 8.05 -25.30 -2.84
CA ASN A 340 8.78 -25.08 -1.61
C ASN A 340 10.19 -24.52 -1.89
N ALA A 341 10.84 -25.04 -2.94
CA ALA A 341 12.13 -24.56 -3.42
C ALA A 341 12.15 -23.06 -3.82
N PHE A 342 11.00 -22.48 -4.18
CA PHE A 342 10.88 -21.08 -4.61
C PHE A 342 10.26 -20.19 -3.53
N ASN A 343 10.17 -20.66 -2.28
CA ASN A 343 9.44 -19.98 -1.21
C ASN A 343 8.00 -19.63 -1.66
N GLU A 344 7.24 -20.65 -2.07
CA GLU A 344 5.84 -20.60 -2.48
C GLU A 344 5.55 -19.98 -3.87
N LEU A 345 6.54 -19.43 -4.58
CA LEU A 345 6.37 -19.06 -5.99
C LEU A 345 6.33 -20.31 -6.89
N PRO A 346 5.72 -20.25 -8.10
CA PRO A 346 5.03 -19.11 -8.69
C PRO A 346 3.68 -18.78 -8.02
N GLY A 347 3.15 -19.66 -7.18
CA GLY A 347 1.95 -19.43 -6.37
C GLY A 347 0.76 -18.99 -7.23
N PRO A 348 0.19 -17.80 -7.00
CA PRO A 348 -0.94 -17.28 -7.77
C PRO A 348 -0.61 -17.01 -9.25
N TYR A 349 0.67 -16.87 -9.60
CA TYR A 349 1.11 -16.53 -10.95
C TYR A 349 1.29 -17.76 -11.87
N VAL A 350 1.01 -18.97 -11.38
CA VAL A 350 1.29 -20.24 -12.08
C VAL A 350 0.74 -20.29 -13.51
N LYS A 351 -0.42 -19.67 -13.77
CA LYS A 351 -1.05 -19.62 -15.10
C LYS A 351 -0.09 -19.06 -16.16
N TRP A 352 0.63 -17.98 -15.84
CA TRP A 352 1.54 -17.32 -16.78
C TRP A 352 2.79 -18.16 -17.06
N PHE A 353 3.32 -18.82 -16.03
CA PHE A 353 4.44 -19.74 -16.18
C PHE A 353 4.07 -20.95 -17.04
N LEU A 354 2.90 -21.53 -16.80
CA LEU A 354 2.40 -22.66 -17.56
C LEU A 354 2.14 -22.29 -19.03
N GLN A 355 1.57 -21.10 -19.30
CA GLN A 355 1.34 -20.61 -20.66
C GLN A 355 2.65 -20.38 -21.42
N ALA A 356 3.68 -19.85 -20.77
CA ALA A 356 4.96 -19.56 -21.40
C ALA A 356 5.79 -20.83 -21.68
N LEU A 357 5.82 -21.78 -20.74
CA LEU A 357 6.67 -22.98 -20.84
C LEU A 357 5.98 -24.15 -21.54
N GLY A 358 4.66 -24.21 -21.43
CA GLY A 358 3.88 -25.39 -21.75
C GLY A 358 4.01 -26.48 -20.68
N VAL A 359 2.95 -27.29 -20.54
CA VAL A 359 2.83 -28.37 -19.55
C VAL A 359 4.02 -29.35 -19.59
N GLN A 360 4.50 -29.72 -20.79
CA GLN A 360 5.59 -30.68 -20.95
C GLN A 360 6.91 -30.21 -20.33
N GLN A 361 7.18 -28.90 -20.35
CA GLN A 361 8.42 -28.32 -19.84
C GLN A 361 8.29 -27.75 -18.44
N PHE A 362 7.07 -27.68 -17.91
CA PHE A 362 6.77 -27.00 -16.65
C PHE A 362 7.60 -27.52 -15.47
N HIS A 363 7.79 -28.85 -15.38
CA HIS A 363 8.62 -29.47 -14.34
C HIS A 363 10.10 -29.02 -14.35
N LYS A 364 10.61 -28.53 -15.49
CA LYS A 364 12.00 -28.06 -15.61
C LYS A 364 12.27 -26.79 -14.82
N LEU A 365 11.23 -26.07 -14.37
CA LEU A 365 11.38 -24.94 -13.45
C LEU A 365 12.20 -25.31 -12.21
N LEU A 366 12.01 -26.54 -11.71
CA LEU A 366 12.72 -27.03 -10.53
C LEU A 366 13.99 -27.80 -10.88
N ALA A 367 14.45 -27.86 -12.13
CA ALA A 367 15.56 -28.72 -12.54
C ALA A 367 16.84 -28.53 -11.70
N GLY A 368 17.14 -27.28 -11.31
CA GLY A 368 18.32 -26.93 -10.50
C GLY A 368 18.19 -27.08 -8.99
N PHE A 369 17.07 -27.60 -8.48
CA PHE A 369 16.79 -27.72 -7.05
C PHE A 369 16.61 -29.18 -6.66
N ASP A 370 17.19 -29.64 -5.55
CA ASP A 370 16.95 -31.02 -5.10
C ASP A 370 15.51 -31.24 -4.64
N ASP A 371 14.92 -30.20 -4.04
CA ASP A 371 13.54 -30.22 -3.58
C ASP A 371 12.54 -30.00 -4.74
N LYS A 372 11.69 -31.01 -4.97
CA LYS A 372 10.58 -30.98 -5.95
C LYS A 372 9.22 -30.86 -5.30
N SER A 373 9.16 -30.69 -3.98
CA SER A 373 7.90 -30.60 -3.25
C SER A 373 7.16 -29.31 -3.60
N ALA A 374 5.85 -29.45 -3.70
CA ALA A 374 4.96 -28.37 -4.07
C ALA A 374 3.62 -28.52 -3.34
N GLN A 375 2.92 -27.40 -3.19
CA GLN A 375 1.60 -27.36 -2.60
C GLN A 375 0.61 -26.76 -3.60
N ALA A 376 -0.42 -27.52 -3.90
CA ALA A 376 -1.59 -27.03 -4.60
C ALA A 376 -2.49 -26.30 -3.60
N VAL A 377 -2.87 -25.05 -3.90
CA VAL A 377 -3.69 -24.23 -3.00
C VAL A 377 -4.88 -23.67 -3.77
N CYS A 378 -6.09 -23.86 -3.24
CA CYS A 378 -7.30 -23.24 -3.78
C CYS A 378 -7.89 -22.35 -2.70
N THR A 379 -8.22 -21.13 -3.08
CA THR A 379 -8.83 -20.15 -2.19
C THR A 379 -10.15 -19.70 -2.81
N PHE A 380 -11.24 -19.99 -2.13
CA PHE A 380 -12.53 -19.37 -2.39
C PHE A 380 -12.70 -18.15 -1.51
N ALA A 381 -13.09 -17.02 -2.08
CA ALA A 381 -13.45 -15.84 -1.31
C ALA A 381 -14.92 -15.47 -1.60
N TYR A 382 -15.70 -15.42 -0.53
CA TYR A 382 -17.11 -15.03 -0.54
C TYR A 382 -17.24 -13.58 -0.05
N CYS A 383 -18.07 -12.78 -0.68
CA CYS A 383 -18.44 -11.46 -0.19
C CYS A 383 -19.95 -11.24 -0.35
N GLU A 384 -20.60 -10.77 0.71
CA GLU A 384 -22.06 -10.53 0.74
C GLU A 384 -22.48 -9.40 -0.22
N GLY A 385 -21.63 -8.39 -0.39
CA GLY A 385 -21.90 -7.26 -1.26
C GLY A 385 -20.92 -6.10 -1.03
N PRO A 386 -21.09 -4.99 -1.76
CA PRO A 386 -20.24 -3.81 -1.61
C PRO A 386 -20.12 -3.37 -0.14
N GLY A 387 -18.89 -3.06 0.30
CA GLY A 387 -18.62 -2.61 1.66
C GLY A 387 -18.56 -3.69 2.75
N HIS A 388 -18.79 -4.97 2.41
CA HIS A 388 -18.64 -6.09 3.34
C HIS A 388 -17.24 -6.71 3.20
N GLU A 389 -16.69 -7.21 4.31
CA GLU A 389 -15.39 -7.88 4.29
C GLU A 389 -15.52 -9.30 3.74
N PRO A 390 -14.68 -9.70 2.76
CA PRO A 390 -14.73 -11.05 2.21
C PRO A 390 -14.29 -12.12 3.22
N MET A 391 -15.00 -13.24 3.20
CA MET A 391 -14.65 -14.46 3.94
C MET A 391 -13.90 -15.42 3.04
N VAL A 392 -12.86 -16.06 3.57
CA VAL A 392 -11.93 -16.88 2.78
C VAL A 392 -11.97 -18.34 3.22
N PHE A 393 -12.11 -19.25 2.26
CA PHE A 393 -12.10 -20.70 2.44
C PHE A 393 -10.96 -21.29 1.63
N GLN A 394 -9.93 -21.77 2.32
CA GLN A 394 -8.72 -22.26 1.68
C GLN A 394 -8.53 -23.77 1.87
N GLY A 395 -8.19 -24.45 0.77
CA GLY A 395 -7.81 -25.85 0.74
C GLY A 395 -6.39 -26.00 0.20
N ARG A 396 -5.60 -26.87 0.83
CA ARG A 396 -4.21 -27.15 0.47
C ARG A 396 -4.02 -28.64 0.28
N THR A 397 -3.20 -29.02 -0.69
CA THR A 397 -2.77 -30.41 -0.90
C THR A 397 -1.28 -30.43 -1.21
N ASP A 398 -0.53 -31.19 -0.42
CA ASP A 398 0.91 -31.37 -0.62
C ASP A 398 1.17 -32.42 -1.70
N GLY A 399 2.21 -32.20 -2.50
CA GLY A 399 2.59 -33.09 -3.59
C GLY A 399 3.98 -32.78 -4.12
N LYS A 400 4.27 -33.23 -5.33
CA LYS A 400 5.56 -33.02 -5.99
C LYS A 400 5.38 -32.67 -7.46
N ILE A 401 6.33 -31.91 -8.01
CA ILE A 401 6.36 -31.62 -9.43
C ILE A 401 7.15 -32.69 -10.17
N VAL A 402 6.53 -33.28 -11.18
CA VAL A 402 7.07 -34.38 -11.98
C VAL A 402 6.91 -34.12 -13.48
N PRO A 403 7.66 -34.82 -14.36
CA PRO A 403 7.40 -34.80 -15.79
C PRO A 403 5.94 -35.12 -16.10
N ALA A 404 5.37 -34.47 -17.12
CA ALA A 404 3.95 -34.57 -17.42
C ALA A 404 3.52 -36.02 -17.74
N ARG A 405 2.48 -36.52 -17.05
CA ARG A 405 1.84 -37.81 -17.33
C ARG A 405 0.32 -37.65 -17.41
N GLY A 406 -0.35 -38.54 -18.14
CA GLY A 406 -1.80 -38.46 -18.37
C GLY A 406 -2.24 -37.34 -19.34
N PRO A 407 -3.54 -37.05 -19.42
CA PRO A 407 -4.11 -35.98 -20.23
C PRO A 407 -3.59 -34.58 -19.84
N THR A 408 -3.26 -33.76 -20.84
CA THR A 408 -2.69 -32.42 -20.63
C THR A 408 -3.69 -31.28 -20.91
N ASP A 409 -4.97 -31.56 -20.79
CA ASP A 409 -6.08 -30.67 -21.13
C ASP A 409 -6.44 -29.68 -20.01
N PHE A 410 -5.97 -29.93 -18.78
CA PHE A 410 -6.33 -29.12 -17.61
C PHE A 410 -5.11 -28.64 -16.80
N GLY A 411 -4.68 -27.41 -17.10
CA GLY A 411 -3.70 -26.70 -16.28
C GLY A 411 -2.40 -27.48 -16.08
N TRP A 412 -1.95 -27.56 -14.82
CA TRP A 412 -0.73 -28.24 -14.42
C TRP A 412 -0.97 -29.63 -13.82
N ASP A 413 -2.20 -30.17 -13.89
CA ASP A 413 -2.59 -31.44 -13.26
C ASP A 413 -1.69 -32.60 -13.72
N ALA A 414 -1.25 -32.61 -14.98
CA ALA A 414 -0.33 -33.61 -15.51
C ALA A 414 1.07 -33.56 -14.87
N CYS A 415 1.44 -32.46 -14.23
CA CYS A 415 2.76 -32.25 -13.62
C CYS A 415 2.76 -32.27 -12.10
N PHE A 416 1.59 -32.35 -11.46
CA PHE A 416 1.48 -32.40 -10.00
C PHE A 416 1.12 -33.82 -9.55
N GLU A 417 2.05 -34.44 -8.84
CA GLU A 417 1.93 -35.79 -8.31
C GLU A 417 1.48 -35.76 -6.85
N TYR A 418 0.44 -36.55 -6.55
CA TYR A 418 -0.03 -36.86 -5.21
C TYR A 418 0.02 -38.38 -5.03
N GLU A 419 0.77 -38.84 -4.03
CA GLU A 419 0.89 -40.26 -3.66
C GLU A 419 1.18 -41.20 -4.86
N GLY A 420 2.09 -40.79 -5.76
CA GLY A 420 2.58 -41.60 -6.88
C GLY A 420 1.77 -41.51 -8.18
N GLN A 421 0.65 -40.79 -8.19
CA GLN A 421 -0.15 -40.52 -9.39
C GLN A 421 -0.28 -39.02 -9.64
N THR A 422 -0.23 -38.60 -10.90
CA THR A 422 -0.53 -37.21 -11.24
C THR A 422 -2.03 -36.95 -11.18
N TYR A 423 -2.42 -35.71 -10.91
CA TYR A 423 -3.84 -35.33 -10.92
C TYR A 423 -4.55 -35.63 -12.24
N ALA A 424 -3.82 -35.62 -13.36
CA ALA A 424 -4.36 -35.97 -14.66
C ALA A 424 -4.62 -37.48 -14.83
N GLU A 425 -3.88 -38.34 -14.13
CA GLU A 425 -4.06 -39.80 -14.17
C GLU A 425 -5.25 -40.26 -13.31
N MET A 426 -5.75 -39.40 -12.42
CA MET A 426 -6.84 -39.73 -11.50
C MET A 426 -8.22 -39.55 -12.13
N PRO A 427 -9.19 -40.44 -11.84
CA PRO A 427 -10.60 -40.17 -12.10
C PRO A 427 -11.07 -38.89 -11.41
N LYS A 428 -11.94 -38.11 -12.08
CA LYS A 428 -12.41 -36.81 -11.58
C LYS A 428 -13.03 -36.88 -10.18
N GLU A 429 -13.82 -37.93 -9.91
CA GLU A 429 -14.48 -38.11 -8.61
C GLU A 429 -13.49 -38.35 -7.47
N GLU A 430 -12.43 -39.10 -7.73
CA GLU A 430 -11.38 -39.38 -6.75
C GLU A 430 -10.53 -38.13 -6.51
N LYS A 431 -10.14 -37.42 -7.58
CA LYS A 431 -9.42 -36.15 -7.48
C LYS A 431 -10.19 -35.13 -6.64
N ASN A 432 -11.50 -35.03 -6.84
CA ASN A 432 -12.33 -34.06 -6.11
C ASN A 432 -12.35 -34.31 -4.60
N LYS A 433 -12.17 -35.55 -4.12
CA LYS A 433 -12.12 -35.87 -2.68
C LYS A 433 -10.82 -35.39 -2.02
N ILE A 434 -9.71 -35.41 -2.75
CA ILE A 434 -8.37 -35.13 -2.19
C ILE A 434 -7.79 -33.77 -2.60
N SER A 435 -8.33 -33.16 -3.66
CA SER A 435 -7.79 -31.92 -4.23
C SER A 435 -7.97 -30.72 -3.31
N HIS A 436 -7.03 -29.80 -3.42
CA HIS A 436 -7.06 -28.47 -2.84
C HIS A 436 -8.40 -27.76 -3.06
N ARG A 437 -8.98 -27.81 -4.28
CA ARG A 437 -10.29 -27.22 -4.57
C ARG A 437 -11.43 -27.93 -3.84
N GLY A 438 -11.45 -29.26 -3.83
CA GLY A 438 -12.44 -30.03 -3.09
C GLY A 438 -12.41 -29.76 -1.59
N ARG A 439 -11.21 -29.68 -0.99
CA ARG A 439 -11.00 -29.31 0.41
C ARG A 439 -11.50 -27.90 0.72
N ALA A 440 -11.26 -26.95 -0.18
CA ALA A 440 -11.72 -25.57 -0.02
C ALA A 440 -13.26 -25.47 -0.12
N LEU A 441 -13.85 -26.18 -1.07
CA LEU A 441 -15.30 -26.25 -1.25
C LEU A 441 -16.01 -26.96 -0.09
N ALA A 442 -15.42 -28.00 0.49
CA ALA A 442 -15.99 -28.67 1.66
C ALA A 442 -16.19 -27.68 2.82
N LYS A 443 -15.20 -26.80 3.08
CA LYS A 443 -15.30 -25.74 4.07
C LYS A 443 -16.38 -24.72 3.73
N LEU A 444 -16.48 -24.32 2.46
CA LEU A 444 -17.53 -23.41 1.99
C LEU A 444 -18.93 -24.03 2.19
N VAL A 445 -19.10 -25.31 1.84
CA VAL A 445 -20.38 -26.04 1.99
C VAL A 445 -20.76 -26.21 3.45
N GLU A 446 -19.80 -26.52 4.32
CA GLU A 446 -20.03 -26.61 5.76
C GLU A 446 -20.52 -25.26 6.32
N TRP A 447 -19.87 -24.17 5.94
CA TRP A 447 -20.29 -22.82 6.32
C TRP A 447 -21.69 -22.49 5.80
N LEU A 448 -21.98 -22.78 4.52
CA LEU A 448 -23.30 -22.58 3.92
C LEU A 448 -24.42 -23.39 4.61
N LYS A 449 -24.10 -24.52 5.25
CA LYS A 449 -25.09 -25.34 5.98
C LYS A 449 -25.34 -24.87 7.42
N GLN A 450 -24.40 -24.16 8.02
CA GLN A 450 -24.53 -23.65 9.40
C GLN A 450 -25.45 -22.41 9.49
N GLU A 451 -25.73 -21.76 8.36
CA GLU A 451 -26.41 -20.45 8.26
C GLU A 451 -27.73 -20.50 7.44
N VAL A 452 -28.31 -21.70 7.24
CA VAL A 452 -29.61 -21.93 6.56
C VAL A 452 -30.72 -22.29 7.55
#